data_AF-A0A257SZY1-F1
#
_entry.id   AF-A0A257SZY1-F1
#
_cell.length_a   1.000
_cell.length_b   1.000
_cell.length_c   1.000
_cell.angle_alpha   90.00
_cell.angle_beta   90.00
_cell.angle_gamma   90.00
#
_symmetry.space_group_name_H-M   'P 1'
#
loop_
_entity.id
_entity.type
_entity.pdbx_description
1 polymer ?
#
loop_
_entity_poly.entity_id
_entity_poly.type
_entity_poly.pdbx_seq_one_letter_code
_entity_poly.pdbx_strand_id
1 'polypeptide(L)'
;LNPRRGGPSDIAKPAAPADRLAESIGSWVARQPSTPLVFALEHHYTERGLSLDLLKGADRRLAELIVAAAEKTDCLVHLAQVSRHLCQSADDGSFEEDYWRRSSRRHGELEIGETYEDDLSGDQWTDVSGKRQPWGAIDFDLSAIVSSTPIDDWKPTSEEYEGYTGNAGNTLDRWYHRSAIVVWHRDHHFEVIAGSGVSSSIPLFCSMAAKLAKTPKKRLDAARTDCTRFAQAIIARWPKRGGYADYAVRESSPYEDFLERLLTLGDRDVVARLLSTVADRDHDLRLNSFIVAACRRFGWGTFAPELKQLISYQPNVRGRDDMSLRDVEWLSAYCCEESDEPDKAA
;
A
#
# COMPACT_ATOMS: atom_id res chain seq x y z
N LEU A 1 38.85 -11.69 -58.81
CA LEU A 1 38.36 -12.00 -57.46
C LEU A 1 39.10 -11.10 -56.48
N ASN A 2 38.48 -10.00 -56.05
CA ASN A 2 38.97 -9.14 -54.98
C ASN A 2 37.82 -8.93 -53.98
N PRO A 3 38.04 -9.09 -52.67
CA PRO A 3 36.96 -9.15 -51.69
C PRO A 3 36.46 -7.74 -51.34
N ARG A 4 35.13 -7.61 -51.23
CA ARG A 4 34.43 -6.40 -50.77
C ARG A 4 34.76 -6.15 -49.30
N ARG A 5 35.30 -4.96 -49.00
CA ARG A 5 35.45 -4.44 -47.63
C ARG A 5 34.06 -4.22 -47.02
N GLY A 6 33.79 -4.89 -45.90
CA GLY A 6 32.63 -4.63 -45.07
C GLY A 6 32.65 -3.19 -44.55
N GLY A 7 31.49 -2.53 -44.59
CA GLY A 7 31.30 -1.22 -44.00
C GLY A 7 31.46 -1.25 -42.48
N PRO A 8 31.73 -0.09 -41.85
CA PRO A 8 31.90 -0.02 -40.41
C PRO A 8 30.58 -0.40 -39.72
N SER A 9 30.65 -1.35 -38.79
CA SER A 9 29.57 -1.63 -37.85
C SER A 9 29.29 -0.37 -37.04
N ASP A 10 28.04 0.06 -36.98
CA ASP A 10 27.57 1.06 -36.03
C ASP A 10 27.84 0.55 -34.60
N ILE A 11 28.96 1.00 -34.03
CA ILE A 11 29.24 0.83 -32.61
C ILE A 11 28.30 1.80 -31.90
N ALA A 12 27.23 1.26 -31.30
CA ALA A 12 26.28 2.00 -30.50
C ALA A 12 27.03 2.94 -29.53
N LYS A 13 26.80 4.24 -29.67
CA LYS A 13 27.31 5.27 -28.77
C LYS A 13 26.90 4.90 -27.34
N PRO A 14 27.80 4.92 -26.34
CA PRO A 14 27.44 4.56 -24.98
C PRO A 14 26.31 5.49 -24.51
N ALA A 15 25.15 4.90 -24.19
CA ALA A 15 23.99 5.62 -23.69
C ALA A 15 24.39 6.43 -22.45
N ALA A 16 23.85 7.64 -22.30
CA ALA A 16 24.17 8.49 -21.16
C ALA A 16 23.79 7.75 -19.86
N PRO A 17 24.45 8.01 -18.71
CA PRO A 17 24.14 7.32 -17.45
C PRO A 17 22.64 7.34 -17.09
N ALA A 18 21.93 8.43 -17.41
CA ALA A 18 20.49 8.55 -17.21
C ALA A 18 19.66 7.65 -18.16
N ASP A 19 20.15 7.33 -19.36
CA ASP A 19 19.46 6.43 -20.30
C ASP A 19 19.47 4.99 -19.77
N ARG A 20 20.63 4.53 -19.28
CA ARG A 20 20.74 3.19 -18.68
C ARG A 20 19.89 3.07 -17.42
N LEU A 21 19.88 4.11 -16.59
CA LEU A 21 19.02 4.14 -15.40
C LEU A 21 17.53 4.13 -15.79
N ALA A 22 17.14 4.86 -16.84
CA ALA A 22 15.78 4.83 -17.35
C ALA A 22 15.39 3.43 -17.85
N GLU A 23 16.27 2.73 -18.57
CA GLU A 23 16.04 1.33 -18.97
C GLU A 23 15.84 0.40 -17.76
N SER A 24 16.66 0.54 -16.72
CA SER A 24 16.52 -0.26 -15.50
C SER A 24 15.24 0.05 -14.73
N ILE A 25 14.89 1.33 -14.55
CA ILE A 25 13.63 1.75 -13.90
C ILE A 25 12.44 1.23 -14.70
N GLY A 26 12.47 1.39 -16.03
CA GLY A 26 11.43 0.88 -16.93
C GLY A 26 11.26 -0.63 -16.82
N SER A 27 12.36 -1.39 -16.76
CA SER A 27 12.31 -2.84 -16.57
C SER A 27 11.76 -3.24 -15.19
N TRP A 28 12.08 -2.49 -14.13
CA TRP A 28 11.53 -2.74 -12.80
C TRP A 28 10.01 -2.54 -12.80
N VAL A 29 9.58 -1.37 -13.26
CA VAL A 29 8.17 -0.98 -13.33
C VAL A 29 7.35 -1.96 -14.17
N ALA A 30 7.89 -2.44 -15.30
CA ALA A 30 7.19 -3.42 -16.12
C ALA A 30 7.00 -4.77 -15.41
N ARG A 31 7.94 -5.16 -14.54
CA ARG A 31 7.91 -6.42 -13.80
C ARG A 31 7.10 -6.34 -12.51
N GLN A 32 7.15 -5.19 -11.83
CA GLN A 32 6.49 -4.93 -10.56
C GLN A 32 5.75 -3.58 -10.60
N PRO A 33 4.64 -3.48 -11.35
CA PRO A 33 3.96 -2.22 -11.64
C PRO A 33 3.51 -1.44 -10.40
N SER A 34 3.01 -2.16 -9.39
CA SER A 34 2.47 -1.58 -8.16
C SER A 34 3.49 -1.51 -7.01
N THR A 35 4.74 -1.91 -7.24
CA THR A 35 5.81 -1.91 -6.22
C THR A 35 6.73 -0.71 -6.44
N PRO A 36 6.75 0.27 -5.53
CA PRO A 36 7.61 1.43 -5.66
C PRO A 36 9.08 1.03 -5.55
N LEU A 37 9.93 1.58 -6.42
CA LEU A 37 11.39 1.44 -6.36
C LEU A 37 11.96 2.52 -5.43
N VAL A 38 12.75 2.12 -4.44
CA VAL A 38 13.18 3.00 -3.35
C VAL A 38 14.70 3.12 -3.36
N PHE A 39 15.22 4.32 -3.58
CA PHE A 39 16.65 4.62 -3.55
C PHE A 39 17.00 5.23 -2.19
N ALA A 40 17.65 4.46 -1.33
CA ALA A 40 18.10 4.93 -0.02
C ALA A 40 19.22 5.96 -0.18
N LEU A 41 19.10 7.09 0.54
CA LEU A 41 20.09 8.15 0.57
C LEU A 41 21.14 7.89 1.66
N GLU A 42 22.36 8.37 1.43
CA GLU A 42 23.46 8.18 2.39
C GLU A 42 23.37 9.13 3.58
N HIS A 43 22.89 10.35 3.36
CA HIS A 43 22.72 11.31 4.45
C HIS A 43 21.36 11.15 5.12
N HIS A 44 21.37 11.34 6.44
CA HIS A 44 20.15 11.53 7.22
C HIS A 44 19.64 12.96 7.03
N TYR A 45 18.50 13.12 6.37
CA TYR A 45 17.81 14.40 6.25
C TYR A 45 16.66 14.45 7.26
N THR A 46 16.44 15.64 7.83
CA THR A 46 15.23 15.89 8.62
C THR A 46 14.04 16.05 7.68
N GLU A 47 12.82 15.90 8.21
CA GLU A 47 11.59 16.12 7.44
C GLU A 47 11.54 17.48 6.72
N ARG A 48 12.09 18.53 7.36
CA ARG A 48 12.12 19.89 6.79
C ARG A 48 13.22 20.07 5.74
N GLY A 49 14.23 19.20 5.76
CA GLY A 49 15.35 19.20 4.83
C GLY A 49 15.15 18.27 3.63
N LEU A 50 14.03 17.54 3.56
CA LEU A 50 13.76 16.57 2.51
C LEU A 50 13.15 17.25 1.28
N SER A 51 14.02 17.87 0.48
CA SER A 51 13.70 18.47 -0.82
C SER A 51 14.91 18.34 -1.73
N LEU A 52 14.70 18.19 -3.04
CA LEU A 52 15.78 18.02 -4.02
C LEU A 52 16.85 19.11 -3.91
N ASP A 53 16.44 20.36 -3.68
CA ASP A 53 17.34 21.52 -3.59
C ASP A 53 18.23 21.50 -2.34
N LEU A 54 17.81 20.74 -1.31
CA LEU A 54 18.48 20.65 -0.02
C LEU A 54 19.36 19.39 0.11
N LEU A 55 19.31 18.49 -0.89
CA LEU A 55 20.17 17.32 -0.94
C LEU A 55 21.64 17.71 -1.14
N LYS A 56 22.53 16.96 -0.50
CA LYS A 56 23.96 17.24 -0.44
C LYS A 56 24.77 16.20 -1.21
N GLY A 57 25.85 16.65 -1.85
CA GLY A 57 26.90 15.78 -2.37
C GLY A 57 26.40 14.70 -3.35
N ALA A 58 26.61 13.43 -3.01
CA ALA A 58 26.24 12.29 -3.84
C ALA A 58 24.72 12.13 -3.99
N ASP A 59 23.95 12.38 -2.93
CA ASP A 59 22.49 12.25 -2.95
C ASP A 59 21.86 13.21 -3.96
N ARG A 60 22.38 14.43 -4.08
CA ARG A 60 21.91 15.40 -5.08
C ARG A 60 22.13 14.91 -6.50
N ARG A 61 23.32 14.38 -6.80
CA ARG A 61 23.63 13.84 -8.14
C ARG A 61 22.77 12.63 -8.45
N LEU A 62 22.53 11.76 -7.46
CA LEU A 62 21.64 10.62 -7.59
C LEU A 62 20.20 11.08 -7.89
N ALA A 63 19.70 12.06 -7.15
CA ALA A 63 18.40 12.69 -7.40
C ALA A 63 18.28 13.25 -8.82
N GLU A 64 19.24 14.05 -9.27
CA GLU A 64 19.24 14.64 -10.61
C GLU A 64 19.20 13.54 -11.70
N LEU A 65 19.94 12.44 -11.52
CA LEU A 65 19.92 11.30 -12.42
C LEU A 65 18.58 10.54 -12.40
N ILE A 66 18.01 10.30 -11.22
CA ILE A 66 16.73 9.60 -11.06
C ILE A 66 15.60 10.41 -11.67
N VAL A 67 15.54 11.73 -11.42
CA VAL A 67 14.52 12.61 -12.01
C VAL A 67 14.59 12.58 -13.53
N ALA A 68 15.79 12.74 -14.10
CA ALA A 68 15.99 12.68 -15.55
C ALA A 68 15.65 11.31 -16.16
N ALA A 69 15.84 10.22 -15.41
CA ALA A 69 15.47 8.88 -15.84
C ALA A 69 13.95 8.65 -15.76
N ALA A 70 13.33 9.06 -14.65
CA ALA A 70 11.90 8.91 -14.39
C ALA A 70 11.04 9.69 -15.39
N GLU A 71 11.49 10.87 -15.83
CA GLU A 71 10.82 11.64 -16.90
C GLU A 71 10.71 10.86 -18.20
N LYS A 72 11.69 10.00 -18.51
CA LYS A 72 11.69 9.19 -19.75
C LYS A 72 10.79 7.95 -19.66
N THR A 73 10.43 7.53 -18.45
CA THR A 73 9.64 6.32 -18.19
C THR A 73 8.24 6.62 -17.67
N ASP A 74 7.78 7.88 -17.76
CA ASP A 74 6.53 8.38 -17.15
C ASP A 74 6.36 7.96 -15.67
N CYS A 75 7.47 8.00 -14.94
CA CYS A 75 7.48 7.72 -13.52
C CYS A 75 7.34 9.01 -12.70
N LEU A 76 6.64 8.87 -11.58
CA LEU A 76 6.56 9.87 -10.53
C LEU A 76 7.75 9.69 -9.59
N VAL A 77 8.31 10.82 -9.12
CA VAL A 77 9.42 10.85 -8.17
C VAL A 77 8.98 11.60 -6.92
N HIS A 78 9.20 10.96 -5.78
CA HIS A 78 8.90 11.50 -4.46
C HIS A 78 10.10 11.29 -3.53
N LEU A 79 10.15 12.05 -2.44
CA LEU A 79 11.05 11.77 -1.34
C LEU A 79 10.23 11.34 -0.13
N ALA A 80 10.75 10.37 0.61
CA ALA A 80 10.13 9.85 1.82
C ALA A 80 11.17 9.65 2.93
N GLN A 81 10.69 9.59 4.18
CA GLN A 81 11.44 9.01 5.28
C GLN A 81 11.11 7.52 5.35
N VAL A 82 12.13 6.68 5.37
CA VAL A 82 12.03 5.23 5.42
C VAL A 82 12.35 4.78 6.83
N SER A 83 11.45 3.97 7.39
CA SER A 83 11.62 3.33 8.68
C SER A 83 11.58 1.82 8.50
N ARG A 84 12.60 1.12 9.01
CA ARG A 84 12.63 -0.34 9.14
C ARG A 84 12.57 -0.70 10.62
N HIS A 85 11.72 -1.63 10.99
CA HIS A 85 11.69 -2.23 12.31
C HIS A 85 11.95 -3.73 12.18
N LEU A 86 13.01 -4.19 12.82
CA LEU A 86 13.46 -5.57 12.78
C LEU A 86 13.43 -6.13 14.20
N CYS A 87 12.59 -7.13 14.44
CA CYS A 87 12.48 -7.85 15.70
C CYS A 87 13.02 -9.28 15.55
N GLN A 88 14.01 -9.63 16.35
CA GLN A 88 14.67 -10.94 16.29
C GLN A 88 14.79 -11.56 17.68
N SER A 89 14.84 -12.89 17.77
CA SER A 89 15.26 -13.54 19.01
C SER A 89 16.72 -13.22 19.30
N ALA A 90 17.06 -12.97 20.56
CA ALA A 90 18.43 -12.68 20.97
C ALA A 90 18.78 -13.34 22.30
N ASP A 91 19.79 -14.22 22.35
CA ASP A 91 20.22 -14.87 23.58
C ASP A 91 21.45 -14.17 24.18
N ASP A 92 21.39 -13.81 25.46
CA ASP A 92 22.52 -13.25 26.21
C ASP A 92 23.32 -14.32 26.98
N GLY A 93 22.96 -15.59 26.82
CA GLY A 93 23.55 -16.74 27.47
C GLY A 93 23.08 -16.94 28.92
N SER A 94 22.13 -16.13 29.42
CA SER A 94 21.58 -16.27 30.78
C SER A 94 20.78 -17.56 30.99
N PHE A 95 20.28 -18.17 29.91
CA PHE A 95 19.52 -19.42 29.97
C PHE A 95 20.36 -20.67 30.21
N GLU A 96 21.65 -20.65 29.88
CA GLU A 96 22.53 -21.83 29.94
C GLU A 96 23.25 -22.01 31.30
N GLU A 97 23.11 -21.08 32.25
CA GLU A 97 23.97 -21.06 33.46
C GLU A 97 23.63 -22.18 34.49
N ASP A 98 22.46 -22.81 34.40
CA ASP A 98 21.98 -23.77 35.42
C ASP A 98 22.29 -25.27 35.15
N TYR A 99 22.79 -25.66 33.97
CA TYR A 99 23.01 -27.09 33.69
C TYR A 99 24.46 -27.56 33.52
N TRP A 100 25.42 -26.74 33.07
CA TRP A 100 26.82 -27.19 32.98
C TRP A 100 27.87 -26.07 33.15
N ARG A 101 28.45 -26.00 34.35
CA ARG A 101 29.89 -25.76 34.63
C ARG A 101 30.60 -24.67 33.79
N ARG A 102 30.63 -23.45 34.34
CA ARG A 102 31.77 -22.50 34.37
C ARG A 102 32.70 -22.53 33.15
N SER A 103 32.23 -22.01 32.01
CA SER A 103 33.09 -21.53 30.94
C SER A 103 32.85 -20.03 30.75
N SER A 104 33.93 -19.27 30.82
CA SER A 104 34.01 -17.81 30.71
C SER A 104 33.56 -17.31 29.33
N ARG A 105 32.27 -17.38 29.01
CA ARG A 105 31.71 -16.62 27.88
C ARG A 105 31.66 -15.15 28.27
N ARG A 106 32.16 -14.29 27.40
CA ARG A 106 32.15 -12.84 27.61
C ARG A 106 30.71 -12.38 27.66
N HIS A 107 30.26 -11.95 28.83
CA HIS A 107 29.09 -11.08 28.97
C HIS A 107 29.19 -9.96 27.92
N GLY A 108 28.29 -9.92 26.93
CA GLY A 108 28.12 -8.74 26.07
C GLY A 108 27.88 -8.94 24.58
N GLU A 109 27.98 -10.15 24.01
CA GLU A 109 27.61 -10.39 22.60
C GLU A 109 26.34 -11.25 22.55
N LEU A 110 25.23 -10.65 22.10
CA LEU A 110 23.95 -11.33 21.92
C LEU A 110 24.03 -12.31 20.75
N GLU A 111 23.62 -13.56 20.96
CA GLU A 111 23.43 -14.53 19.89
C GLU A 111 22.08 -14.26 19.20
N ILE A 112 22.13 -13.77 17.97
CA ILE A 112 20.94 -13.43 17.19
C ILE A 112 20.41 -14.68 16.49
N GLY A 113 19.13 -14.96 16.67
CA GLY A 113 18.45 -16.12 16.11
C GLY A 113 17.40 -15.77 15.04
N GLU A 114 16.20 -16.30 15.22
CA GLU A 114 15.08 -16.17 14.28
C GLU A 114 14.59 -14.72 14.18
N THR A 115 14.10 -14.35 12.99
CA THR A 115 13.45 -13.06 12.75
C THR A 115 11.95 -13.23 12.91
N TYR A 116 11.36 -12.47 13.82
CA TYR A 116 9.92 -12.48 14.08
C TYR A 116 9.20 -11.44 13.20
N GLU A 117 9.76 -10.24 13.08
CA GLU A 117 9.17 -9.13 12.32
C GLU A 117 10.28 -8.40 11.55
N ASP A 118 10.00 -8.00 10.31
CA ASP A 118 10.88 -7.19 9.47
C ASP A 118 10.03 -6.27 8.59
N ASP A 119 9.55 -5.19 9.21
CA ASP A 119 8.67 -4.22 8.58
C ASP A 119 9.46 -3.06 8.00
N LEU A 120 9.09 -2.64 6.80
CA LEU A 120 9.70 -1.51 6.10
C LEU A 120 8.61 -0.63 5.50
N SER A 121 8.62 0.65 5.86
CA SER A 121 7.62 1.60 5.36
C SER A 121 8.22 2.98 5.08
N GLY A 122 7.55 3.72 4.20
CA GLY A 122 7.87 5.10 3.87
C GLY A 122 6.75 6.07 4.27
N ASP A 123 7.10 7.16 4.94
CA ASP A 123 6.20 8.23 5.32
C ASP A 123 6.81 9.63 5.06
N GLN A 124 6.18 10.68 5.61
CA GLN A 124 6.62 12.09 5.45
C GLN A 124 6.93 12.49 4.00
N TRP A 125 6.02 12.12 3.10
CA TRP A 125 6.16 12.27 1.66
C TRP A 125 6.27 13.72 1.19
N THR A 126 7.17 13.96 0.24
CA THR A 126 7.29 15.22 -0.51
C THR A 126 7.44 14.95 -2.00
N ASP A 127 6.92 15.84 -2.85
CA ASP A 127 7.22 15.80 -4.28
C ASP A 127 8.54 16.51 -4.61
N VAL A 128 8.94 16.42 -5.87
CA VAL A 128 10.15 17.08 -6.39
C VAL A 128 10.18 18.60 -6.17
N SER A 129 9.03 19.25 -5.97
CA SER A 129 8.92 20.68 -5.67
C SER A 129 8.97 20.99 -4.16
N GLY A 130 9.11 19.97 -3.31
CA GLY A 130 9.10 20.09 -1.85
C GLY A 130 7.71 20.19 -1.24
N LYS A 131 6.64 19.96 -2.01
CA LYS A 131 5.28 19.99 -1.48
C LYS A 131 4.96 18.66 -0.78
N ARG A 132 4.51 18.76 0.47
CA ARG A 132 4.08 17.61 1.29
C ARG A 132 2.89 16.88 0.69
N GLN A 133 2.92 15.55 0.78
CA GLN A 133 1.86 14.67 0.32
C GLN A 133 1.27 13.88 1.51
N PRO A 134 -0.06 13.91 1.70
CA PRO A 134 -0.70 13.36 2.90
C PRO A 134 -1.02 11.85 2.77
N TRP A 135 -0.10 11.02 2.30
CA TRP A 135 -0.41 9.61 1.97
C TRP A 135 -0.35 8.63 3.16
N GLY A 136 0.18 9.06 4.31
CA GLY A 136 0.45 8.16 5.43
C GLY A 136 1.70 7.31 5.21
N ALA A 137 1.88 6.27 6.02
CA ALA A 137 2.94 5.28 5.84
C ALA A 137 2.54 4.29 4.74
N ILE A 138 3.43 4.00 3.78
CA ILE A 138 3.23 2.99 2.74
C ILE A 138 4.31 1.92 2.91
N ASP A 139 3.89 0.66 2.98
CA ASP A 139 4.83 -0.45 3.14
C ASP A 139 5.64 -0.69 1.86
N PHE A 140 6.90 -1.09 2.06
CA PHE A 140 7.84 -1.39 1.00
C PHE A 140 8.32 -2.83 1.09
N ASP A 141 8.56 -3.41 -0.09
CA ASP A 141 9.27 -4.67 -0.20
C ASP A 141 10.78 -4.41 -0.07
N LEU A 142 11.47 -5.18 0.78
CA LEU A 142 12.93 -5.11 0.94
C LEU A 142 13.67 -5.27 -0.40
N SER A 143 13.13 -6.09 -1.31
CA SER A 143 13.69 -6.30 -2.66
C SER A 143 13.59 -5.07 -3.57
N ALA A 144 12.78 -4.07 -3.20
CA ALA A 144 12.63 -2.81 -3.92
C ALA A 144 13.61 -1.73 -3.43
N ILE A 145 14.40 -2.00 -2.39
CA ILE A 145 15.42 -1.06 -1.90
C ILE A 145 16.69 -1.16 -2.75
N VAL A 146 17.10 -0.03 -3.29
CA VAL A 146 18.39 0.19 -3.93
C VAL A 146 19.22 1.10 -3.04
N SER A 147 20.36 0.61 -2.59
CA SER A 147 21.23 1.34 -1.67
C SER A 147 22.70 1.06 -2.01
N SER A 148 23.58 2.05 -1.80
CA SER A 148 25.03 1.87 -1.91
C SER A 148 25.58 0.97 -0.80
N THR A 149 24.96 1.02 0.38
CA THR A 149 25.24 0.15 1.52
C THR A 149 24.11 -0.88 1.64
N PRO A 150 24.41 -2.20 1.62
CA PRO A 150 23.42 -3.24 1.83
C PRO A 150 22.57 -2.98 3.08
N ILE A 151 21.29 -3.32 3.04
CA ILE A 151 20.36 -3.00 4.13
C ILE A 151 20.74 -3.68 5.45
N ASP A 152 21.38 -4.85 5.37
CA ASP A 152 21.87 -5.60 6.53
C ASP A 152 23.12 -4.97 7.17
N ASP A 153 23.83 -4.13 6.41
CA ASP A 153 24.99 -3.37 6.89
C ASP A 153 24.59 -1.99 7.44
N TRP A 154 23.29 -1.67 7.48
CA TRP A 154 22.83 -0.42 8.07
C TRP A 154 23.05 -0.44 9.58
N LYS A 155 23.50 0.70 10.12
CA LYS A 155 23.56 0.89 11.57
C LYS A 155 22.16 1.26 12.08
N PRO A 156 21.65 0.58 13.13
CA PRO A 156 20.39 0.95 13.73
C PRO A 156 20.47 2.37 14.30
N THR A 157 19.38 3.10 14.19
CA THR A 157 19.22 4.40 14.84
C THR A 157 18.91 4.23 16.33
N SER A 158 18.18 3.16 16.67
CA SER A 158 17.87 2.75 18.04
C SER A 158 17.81 1.23 18.11
N GLU A 159 18.12 0.69 19.28
CA GLU A 159 18.02 -0.73 19.60
C GLU A 159 17.51 -0.91 21.04
N GLU A 160 16.63 -1.89 21.23
CA GLU A 160 16.07 -2.25 22.54
C GLU A 160 16.15 -3.76 22.70
N TYR A 161 16.70 -4.21 23.83
CA TYR A 161 16.79 -5.62 24.18
C TYR A 161 15.85 -5.91 25.34
N GLU A 162 14.92 -6.84 25.14
CA GLU A 162 14.04 -7.35 26.18
C GLU A 162 14.50 -8.75 26.58
N GLY A 163 15.06 -8.86 27.78
CA GLY A 163 15.44 -10.14 28.37
C GLY A 163 14.23 -10.92 28.87
N TYR A 164 14.47 -12.12 29.40
CA TYR A 164 13.44 -13.06 29.78
C TYR A 164 12.37 -12.50 30.73
N THR A 165 11.13 -12.40 30.24
CA THR A 165 9.95 -11.97 31.01
C THR A 165 8.99 -13.12 31.32
N GLY A 166 9.52 -14.33 31.55
CA GLY A 166 8.74 -15.49 31.99
C GLY A 166 8.37 -16.47 30.87
N ASN A 167 7.32 -16.23 30.09
CA ASN A 167 6.94 -17.15 28.99
C ASN A 167 7.42 -16.69 27.60
N ALA A 168 7.87 -15.44 27.49
CA ALA A 168 8.40 -14.88 26.27
C ALA A 168 9.92 -15.12 26.21
N GLY A 169 10.40 -15.54 25.04
CA GLY A 169 11.84 -15.58 24.77
C GLY A 169 12.40 -14.16 24.66
N ASN A 170 13.71 -14.05 24.82
CA ASN A 170 14.41 -12.77 24.71
C ASN A 170 14.34 -12.22 23.27
N THR A 171 14.06 -10.93 23.13
CA THR A 171 13.95 -10.25 21.83
C THR A 171 14.91 -9.07 21.74
N LEU A 172 15.33 -8.78 20.51
CA LEU A 172 16.08 -7.59 20.16
C LEU A 172 15.38 -6.86 19.03
N ASP A 173 14.93 -5.66 19.34
CA ASP A 173 14.28 -4.74 18.43
C ASP A 173 15.29 -3.72 17.91
N ARG A 174 15.33 -3.55 16.59
CA ARG A 174 16.20 -2.58 15.92
C ARG A 174 15.38 -1.70 14.98
N TRP A 175 15.53 -0.39 15.15
CA TRP A 175 14.91 0.60 14.27
C TRP A 175 15.94 1.30 13.42
N TYR A 176 15.69 1.35 12.11
CA TYR A 176 16.55 2.01 11.13
C TYR A 176 15.78 3.14 10.47
N HIS A 177 16.41 4.31 10.36
CA HIS A 177 15.81 5.46 9.69
C HIS A 177 16.75 5.97 8.60
N ARG A 178 16.19 6.16 7.41
CA ARG A 178 16.88 6.70 6.23
C ARG A 178 15.94 7.62 5.47
N SER A 179 16.50 8.57 4.74
CA SER A 179 15.73 9.28 3.72
C SER A 179 15.88 8.54 2.39
N ALA A 180 14.85 8.58 1.54
CA ALA A 180 14.89 7.91 0.25
C ALA A 180 14.24 8.72 -0.86
N ILE A 181 14.64 8.44 -2.09
CA ILE A 181 13.93 8.85 -3.30
C ILE A 181 13.13 7.65 -3.78
N VAL A 182 11.83 7.83 -3.94
CA VAL A 182 10.89 6.76 -4.28
C VAL A 182 10.30 7.03 -5.66
N VAL A 183 10.26 5.98 -6.49
CA VAL A 183 9.88 6.04 -7.89
C VAL A 183 8.83 4.97 -8.21
N TRP A 184 7.76 5.36 -8.89
CA TRP A 184 6.77 4.42 -9.45
C TRP A 184 6.13 5.00 -10.71
N HIS A 185 5.52 4.15 -11.53
CA HIS A 185 4.84 4.61 -12.74
C HIS A 185 3.57 5.41 -12.45
N ARG A 186 3.31 6.45 -13.22
CA ARG A 186 2.12 7.29 -13.08
C ARG A 186 0.82 6.47 -13.08
N ASP A 187 0.75 5.42 -13.89
CA ASP A 187 -0.46 4.58 -13.97
C ASP A 187 -0.76 3.76 -12.71
N HIS A 188 0.24 3.48 -11.89
CA HIS A 188 0.05 2.72 -10.65
C HIS A 188 0.04 3.61 -9.41
N HIS A 189 -0.06 4.93 -9.59
CA HIS A 189 -0.04 5.90 -8.50
C HIS A 189 -1.05 5.60 -7.40
N PHE A 190 -2.31 5.32 -7.77
CA PHE A 190 -3.35 5.04 -6.79
C PHE A 190 -3.22 3.66 -6.15
N GLU A 191 -2.67 2.69 -6.89
CA GLU A 191 -2.33 1.39 -6.32
C GLU A 191 -1.27 1.56 -5.24
N VAL A 192 -0.17 2.29 -5.52
CA VAL A 192 0.87 2.56 -4.52
C VAL A 192 0.28 3.29 -3.29
N ILE A 193 -0.47 4.38 -3.49
CA ILE A 193 -1.09 5.13 -2.37
C ILE A 193 -2.03 4.24 -1.54
N ALA A 194 -2.84 3.40 -2.18
CA ALA A 194 -3.73 2.48 -1.47
C ALA A 194 -2.97 1.49 -0.55
N GLY A 195 -1.65 1.38 -0.69
CA GLY A 195 -0.76 0.61 0.17
C GLY A 195 -0.65 1.16 1.59
N SER A 196 -1.03 2.41 1.83
CA SER A 196 -1.08 2.96 3.20
C SER A 196 -2.27 2.50 4.03
N GLY A 197 -3.06 1.57 3.48
CA GLY A 197 -4.24 1.04 4.11
C GLY A 197 -5.46 1.95 4.02
N VAL A 198 -6.61 1.37 4.35
CA VAL A 198 -7.92 2.02 4.25
C VAL A 198 -8.06 3.25 5.15
N SER A 199 -7.44 3.24 6.34
CA SER A 199 -7.50 4.36 7.30
C SER A 199 -6.90 5.65 6.74
N SER A 200 -5.80 5.53 5.98
CA SER A 200 -5.13 6.67 5.34
C SER A 200 -5.76 6.99 3.96
N SER A 201 -6.11 5.96 3.20
CA SER A 201 -6.54 6.11 1.80
C SER A 201 -7.96 6.61 1.65
N ILE A 202 -8.90 6.20 2.52
CA ILE A 202 -10.30 6.62 2.42
C ILE A 202 -10.47 8.14 2.59
N PRO A 203 -9.89 8.81 3.62
CA PRO A 203 -9.99 10.26 3.74
C PRO A 203 -9.46 11.01 2.52
N LEU A 204 -8.37 10.52 1.90
CA LEU A 204 -7.80 11.09 0.69
C LEU A 204 -8.74 10.94 -0.51
N PHE A 205 -9.30 9.75 -0.69
CA PHE A 205 -10.31 9.50 -1.71
C PHE A 205 -11.51 10.42 -1.54
N CYS A 206 -12.05 10.54 -0.32
CA CYS A 206 -13.19 11.41 -0.02
C CYS A 206 -12.88 12.88 -0.33
N SER A 207 -11.66 13.34 0.00
CA SER A 207 -11.18 14.68 -0.36
C SER A 207 -11.09 14.89 -1.88
N MET A 208 -10.63 13.88 -2.62
CA MET A 208 -10.53 13.92 -4.08
C MET A 208 -11.92 13.92 -4.73
N ALA A 209 -12.81 13.03 -4.29
CA ALA A 209 -14.18 12.94 -4.77
C ALA A 209 -14.98 14.22 -4.50
N ALA A 210 -14.81 14.84 -3.32
CA ALA A 210 -15.46 16.12 -3.00
C ALA A 210 -15.08 17.27 -3.94
N LYS A 211 -13.86 17.25 -4.51
CA LYS A 211 -13.39 18.27 -5.45
C LYS A 211 -14.03 18.14 -6.84
N LEU A 212 -14.64 16.99 -7.17
CA LEU A 212 -15.32 16.79 -8.45
C LEU A 212 -16.41 17.84 -8.69
N ALA A 213 -17.17 18.22 -7.65
CA ALA A 213 -18.23 19.22 -7.76
C ALA A 213 -17.72 20.61 -8.19
N LYS A 214 -16.45 20.93 -7.90
CA LYS A 214 -15.80 22.20 -8.25
C LYS A 214 -14.90 22.08 -9.48
N THR A 215 -14.79 20.91 -10.09
CA THR A 215 -13.89 20.65 -11.20
C THR A 215 -14.48 21.19 -12.51
N PRO A 216 -13.73 21.96 -13.33
CA PRO A 216 -14.22 22.44 -14.62
C PRO A 216 -14.64 21.29 -15.54
N LYS A 217 -15.72 21.45 -16.31
CA LYS A 217 -16.26 20.41 -17.22
C LYS A 217 -15.19 19.74 -18.10
N LYS A 218 -14.22 20.51 -18.62
CA LYS A 218 -13.12 20.00 -19.46
C LYS A 218 -12.20 18.98 -18.78
N ARG A 219 -12.11 19.00 -17.44
CA ARG A 219 -11.28 18.08 -16.64
C ARG A 219 -12.11 17.12 -15.80
N LEU A 220 -13.44 17.23 -15.84
CA LEU A 220 -14.34 16.47 -14.99
C LEU A 220 -14.22 14.96 -15.25
N ASP A 221 -14.17 14.57 -16.53
CA ASP A 221 -14.11 13.15 -16.91
C ASP A 221 -12.81 12.51 -16.44
N ALA A 222 -11.67 13.16 -16.70
CA ALA A 222 -10.36 12.70 -16.21
C ALA A 222 -10.32 12.59 -14.67
N ALA A 223 -10.85 13.60 -13.97
CA ALA A 223 -10.90 13.57 -12.50
C ALA A 223 -11.83 12.46 -11.97
N ARG A 224 -12.94 12.17 -12.67
CA ARG A 224 -13.82 11.03 -12.35
C ARG A 224 -13.11 9.69 -12.57
N THR A 225 -12.37 9.56 -13.66
CA THR A 225 -11.54 8.37 -13.93
C THR A 225 -10.51 8.17 -12.82
N ASP A 226 -9.83 9.24 -12.38
CA ASP A 226 -8.86 9.16 -11.27
C ASP A 226 -9.53 8.72 -9.96
N CYS A 227 -10.71 9.27 -9.62
CA CYS A 227 -11.47 8.82 -8.45
C CYS A 227 -11.87 7.35 -8.55
N THR A 228 -12.28 6.91 -9.74
CA THR A 228 -12.65 5.52 -10.01
C THR A 228 -11.46 4.58 -9.82
N ARG A 229 -10.29 4.92 -10.38
CA ARG A 229 -9.04 4.17 -10.19
C ARG A 229 -8.63 4.09 -8.72
N PHE A 230 -8.77 5.20 -7.98
CA PHE A 230 -8.43 5.21 -6.56
C PHE A 230 -9.39 4.35 -5.72
N ALA A 231 -10.70 4.43 -5.98
CA ALA A 231 -11.67 3.54 -5.34
C ALA A 231 -11.35 2.06 -5.60
N GLN A 232 -11.05 1.70 -6.85
CA GLN A 232 -10.67 0.34 -7.21
C GLN A 232 -9.41 -0.14 -6.49
N ALA A 233 -8.39 0.72 -6.38
CA ALA A 233 -7.15 0.41 -5.65
C ALA A 233 -7.40 0.18 -4.15
N ILE A 234 -8.23 1.02 -3.51
CA ILE A 234 -8.63 0.85 -2.12
C ILE A 234 -9.38 -0.48 -1.92
N ILE A 235 -10.33 -0.79 -2.80
CA ILE A 235 -11.09 -2.05 -2.74
C ILE A 235 -10.17 -3.25 -2.92
N ALA A 236 -9.21 -3.21 -3.87
CA ALA A 236 -8.28 -4.32 -4.07
C ALA A 236 -7.46 -4.65 -2.81
N ARG A 237 -7.15 -3.63 -1.99
CA ARG A 237 -6.42 -3.75 -0.73
C ARG A 237 -7.32 -3.71 0.51
N TRP A 238 -8.61 -4.03 0.34
CA TRP A 238 -9.52 -4.09 1.48
C TRP A 238 -9.00 -5.07 2.55
N PRO A 239 -8.97 -4.67 3.83
CA PRO A 239 -8.44 -5.50 4.90
C PRO A 239 -9.28 -6.76 5.07
N LYS A 240 -8.61 -7.85 5.48
CA LYS A 240 -9.29 -9.07 5.88
C LYS A 240 -9.56 -9.02 7.38
N ARG A 241 -10.82 -8.85 7.77
CA ARG A 241 -11.26 -8.86 9.16
C ARG A 241 -11.61 -10.27 9.59
N GLY A 242 -11.07 -10.72 10.73
CA GLY A 242 -11.31 -12.09 11.20
C GLY A 242 -10.57 -12.57 12.45
N GLY A 243 -10.08 -11.65 13.31
CA GLY A 243 -9.33 -12.02 14.51
C GLY A 243 -9.56 -11.07 15.70
N TYR A 244 -9.15 -11.52 16.90
CA TYR A 244 -9.30 -10.79 18.17
C TYR A 244 -8.65 -9.39 18.22
N ALA A 245 -7.83 -9.01 17.23
CA ALA A 245 -7.11 -7.73 17.19
C ALA A 245 -7.97 -6.54 16.70
N ASP A 246 -9.11 -6.77 16.03
CA ASP A 246 -9.88 -5.72 15.34
C ASP A 246 -10.89 -4.96 16.24
N TYR A 247 -11.01 -5.31 17.52
CA TYR A 247 -11.99 -4.69 18.43
C TYR A 247 -11.68 -3.22 18.81
N ALA A 248 -10.50 -2.70 18.46
CA ALA A 248 -10.04 -1.39 18.93
C ALA A 248 -10.54 -0.19 18.13
N VAL A 249 -11.00 -0.35 16.87
CA VAL A 249 -11.37 0.79 16.02
C VAL A 249 -12.89 0.83 15.81
N ARG A 250 -13.59 1.38 16.82
CA ARG A 250 -15.04 1.61 16.80
C ARG A 250 -15.42 3.10 16.93
N GLU A 251 -14.56 3.98 16.45
CA GLU A 251 -14.93 5.38 16.18
C GLU A 251 -15.59 5.49 14.80
N SER A 252 -16.42 6.53 14.61
CA SER A 252 -17.22 6.79 13.41
C SER A 252 -16.46 6.41 12.13
N SER A 253 -16.92 5.32 11.51
CA SER A 253 -16.16 4.56 10.54
C SER A 253 -16.05 5.38 9.25
N PRO A 254 -14.84 5.79 8.78
CA PRO A 254 -14.68 6.59 7.55
C PRO A 254 -15.25 5.91 6.29
N TYR A 255 -15.66 4.65 6.43
CA TYR A 255 -16.30 3.80 5.45
C TYR A 255 -17.68 4.30 5.01
N GLU A 256 -18.50 4.91 5.87
CA GLU A 256 -19.81 5.43 5.44
C GLU A 256 -19.65 6.54 4.38
N ASP A 257 -18.77 7.50 4.63
CA ASP A 257 -18.41 8.55 3.68
C ASP A 257 -17.85 7.96 2.37
N PHE A 258 -17.03 6.92 2.46
CA PHE A 258 -16.49 6.22 1.29
C PHE A 258 -17.62 5.62 0.43
N LEU A 259 -18.55 4.90 1.06
CA LEU A 259 -19.69 4.26 0.42
C LEU A 259 -20.60 5.28 -0.28
N GLU A 260 -20.93 6.39 0.38
CA GLU A 260 -21.73 7.46 -0.20
C GLU A 260 -21.05 8.11 -1.43
N ARG A 261 -19.75 8.36 -1.32
CA ARG A 261 -18.96 8.95 -2.42
C ARG A 261 -18.85 7.99 -3.60
N LEU A 262 -18.74 6.68 -3.35
CA LEU A 262 -18.68 5.65 -4.37
C LEU A 262 -20.00 5.56 -5.15
N LEU A 263 -21.17 5.64 -4.47
CA LEU A 263 -22.47 5.74 -5.16
C LEU A 263 -22.60 7.02 -6.00
N THR A 264 -22.00 8.12 -5.54
CA THR A 264 -22.01 9.39 -6.27
C THR A 264 -21.18 9.33 -7.56
N LEU A 265 -20.10 8.54 -7.59
CA LEU A 265 -19.33 8.29 -8.82
C LEU A 265 -20.18 7.59 -9.88
N GLY A 266 -21.11 6.74 -9.47
CA GLY A 266 -22.08 6.11 -10.36
C GLY A 266 -21.50 5.00 -11.23
N ASP A 267 -20.37 4.41 -10.84
CA ASP A 267 -19.75 3.29 -11.54
C ASP A 267 -20.25 1.94 -10.97
N ARG A 268 -20.99 1.20 -11.80
CA ARG A 268 -21.56 -0.11 -11.42
C ARG A 268 -20.47 -1.12 -11.08
N ASP A 269 -19.41 -1.19 -11.88
CA ASP A 269 -18.39 -2.23 -11.76
C ASP A 269 -17.56 -2.06 -10.49
N VAL A 270 -17.36 -0.81 -10.06
CA VAL A 270 -16.73 -0.50 -8.77
C VAL A 270 -17.62 -0.95 -7.61
N VAL A 271 -18.92 -0.71 -7.66
CA VAL A 271 -19.88 -1.17 -6.63
C VAL A 271 -19.88 -2.69 -6.55
N ALA A 272 -20.01 -3.38 -7.69
CA ALA A 272 -19.98 -4.83 -7.74
C ALA A 272 -18.69 -5.40 -7.13
N ARG A 273 -17.53 -4.84 -7.51
CA ARG A 273 -16.23 -5.24 -6.96
C ARG A 273 -16.16 -5.05 -5.44
N LEU A 274 -16.67 -3.94 -4.92
CA LEU A 274 -16.72 -3.72 -3.47
C LEU A 274 -17.56 -4.80 -2.80
N LEU A 275 -18.78 -5.05 -3.28
CA LEU A 275 -19.68 -6.05 -2.69
C LEU A 275 -19.02 -7.43 -2.65
N SER A 276 -18.43 -7.89 -3.76
CA SER A 276 -17.70 -9.16 -3.80
C SER A 276 -16.49 -9.20 -2.87
N THR A 277 -15.76 -8.10 -2.74
CA THR A 277 -14.56 -8.05 -1.89
C THR A 277 -14.93 -8.08 -0.41
N VAL A 278 -15.93 -7.29 -0.01
CA VAL A 278 -16.45 -7.28 1.36
C VAL A 278 -17.06 -8.64 1.70
N ALA A 279 -17.73 -9.30 0.76
CA ALA A 279 -18.24 -10.65 0.91
C ALA A 279 -17.18 -11.73 1.13
N ASP A 280 -15.90 -11.45 0.88
CA ASP A 280 -14.78 -12.38 1.10
C ASP A 280 -13.93 -11.98 2.31
N ARG A 281 -13.84 -10.66 2.59
CA ARG A 281 -12.84 -10.10 3.50
C ARG A 281 -13.39 -9.39 4.72
N ASP A 282 -14.63 -8.89 4.71
CA ASP A 282 -15.14 -7.99 5.77
C ASP A 282 -16.63 -8.20 6.04
N HIS A 283 -16.94 -9.25 6.80
CA HIS A 283 -18.32 -9.64 7.12
C HIS A 283 -18.98 -8.76 8.19
N ASP A 284 -18.19 -7.95 8.90
CA ASP A 284 -18.70 -7.09 9.97
C ASP A 284 -19.11 -5.71 9.45
N LEU A 285 -18.65 -5.31 8.25
CA LEU A 285 -19.00 -4.03 7.64
C LEU A 285 -20.51 -3.92 7.36
N ARG A 286 -21.18 -2.96 8.00
CA ARG A 286 -22.61 -2.71 7.74
C ARG A 286 -22.80 -2.08 6.35
N LEU A 287 -23.56 -2.74 5.48
CA LEU A 287 -23.82 -2.29 4.10
C LEU A 287 -25.29 -1.99 3.81
N ASN A 288 -26.18 -2.03 4.81
CA ASN A 288 -27.63 -2.10 4.58
C ASN A 288 -28.15 -0.89 3.81
N SER A 289 -27.83 0.32 4.28
CA SER A 289 -28.17 1.57 3.58
C SER A 289 -27.52 1.68 2.22
N PHE A 290 -26.28 1.22 2.09
CA PHE A 290 -25.52 1.24 0.84
C PHE A 290 -26.10 0.32 -0.23
N ILE A 291 -26.44 -0.93 0.12
CA ILE A 291 -27.02 -1.91 -0.80
C ILE A 291 -28.37 -1.40 -1.33
N VAL A 292 -29.24 -0.93 -0.43
CA VAL A 292 -30.54 -0.38 -0.83
C VAL A 292 -30.35 0.81 -1.77
N ALA A 293 -29.45 1.73 -1.44
CA ALA A 293 -29.18 2.89 -2.28
C ALA A 293 -28.54 2.51 -3.64
N ALA A 294 -27.65 1.52 -3.67
CA ALA A 294 -27.06 0.99 -4.89
C ALA A 294 -28.12 0.36 -5.79
N CYS A 295 -28.94 -0.53 -5.24
CA CYS A 295 -30.00 -1.21 -5.98
C CYS A 295 -31.07 -0.25 -6.50
N ARG A 296 -31.47 0.77 -5.71
CA ARG A 296 -32.36 1.83 -6.21
C ARG A 296 -31.77 2.62 -7.37
N ARG A 297 -30.45 2.82 -7.38
CA ARG A 297 -29.75 3.59 -8.42
C ARG A 297 -29.51 2.79 -9.70
N PHE A 298 -29.13 1.52 -9.58
CA PHE A 298 -28.67 0.69 -10.70
C PHE A 298 -29.65 -0.43 -11.06
N GLY A 299 -30.71 -0.64 -10.29
CA GLY A 299 -31.65 -1.76 -10.40
C GLY A 299 -31.31 -2.90 -9.44
N TRP A 300 -32.33 -3.52 -8.86
CA TRP A 300 -32.17 -4.61 -7.89
C TRP A 300 -31.59 -5.90 -8.48
N GLY A 301 -31.86 -6.20 -9.75
CA GLY A 301 -31.29 -7.37 -10.44
C GLY A 301 -29.80 -7.21 -10.80
N THR A 302 -29.26 -6.01 -10.72
CA THR A 302 -27.93 -5.66 -11.25
C THR A 302 -26.78 -6.27 -10.46
N PHE A 303 -26.97 -6.48 -9.16
CA PHE A 303 -25.96 -7.01 -8.23
C PHE A 303 -26.34 -8.40 -7.66
N ALA A 304 -27.25 -9.12 -8.32
CA ALA A 304 -27.71 -10.43 -7.87
C ALA A 304 -26.57 -11.43 -7.53
N PRO A 305 -25.50 -11.58 -8.35
CA PRO A 305 -24.43 -12.52 -8.01
C PRO A 305 -23.64 -12.10 -6.76
N GLU A 306 -23.36 -10.81 -6.60
CA GLU A 306 -22.61 -10.28 -5.45
C GLU A 306 -23.42 -10.34 -4.15
N LEU A 307 -24.72 -10.01 -4.23
CA LEU A 307 -25.65 -10.13 -3.10
C LEU A 307 -25.82 -11.59 -2.66
N LYS A 308 -25.87 -12.53 -3.62
CA LYS A 308 -25.90 -13.96 -3.32
C LYS A 308 -24.61 -14.40 -2.62
N GLN A 309 -23.45 -13.89 -3.04
CA GLN A 309 -22.17 -14.19 -2.40
C GLN A 309 -22.14 -13.68 -0.94
N LEU A 310 -22.63 -12.45 -0.70
CA LEU A 310 -22.72 -11.87 0.64
C LEU A 310 -23.52 -12.74 1.61
N ILE A 311 -24.66 -13.28 1.16
CA ILE A 311 -25.50 -14.16 2.00
C ILE A 311 -24.89 -15.55 2.18
N SER A 312 -24.24 -16.08 1.13
CA SER A 312 -23.79 -17.48 1.11
C SER A 312 -22.53 -17.74 1.93
N TYR A 313 -21.71 -16.71 2.18
CA TYR A 313 -20.49 -16.87 2.96
C TYR A 313 -20.79 -16.75 4.46
N GLN A 314 -20.79 -17.88 5.16
CA GLN A 314 -20.88 -17.95 6.62
C GLN A 314 -19.55 -18.46 7.19
N PRO A 315 -18.79 -17.63 7.94
CA PRO A 315 -17.66 -18.14 8.69
C PRO A 315 -18.19 -19.09 9.77
N ASN A 316 -17.64 -20.30 9.80
CA ASN A 316 -18.01 -21.42 10.68
C ASN A 316 -17.68 -21.15 12.16
N VAL A 317 -18.20 -20.06 12.73
CA VAL A 317 -17.99 -19.69 14.12
C VAL A 317 -19.19 -20.18 14.91
N ARG A 318 -19.09 -21.44 15.36
CA ARG A 318 -19.99 -22.09 16.32
C ARG A 318 -21.45 -22.23 15.87
N GLY A 319 -21.69 -23.08 14.87
CA GLY A 319 -22.88 -23.93 14.81
C GLY A 319 -24.26 -23.26 14.94
N ARG A 320 -24.41 -22.02 14.48
CA ARG A 320 -25.72 -21.44 14.18
C ARG A 320 -25.74 -20.94 12.76
N ASP A 321 -26.52 -21.63 11.93
CA ASP A 321 -26.94 -21.21 10.58
C ASP A 321 -27.93 -20.03 10.66
N ASP A 322 -27.66 -19.01 11.49
CA ASP A 322 -28.50 -17.81 11.55
C ASP A 322 -28.01 -16.84 10.46
N MET A 323 -28.89 -16.44 9.54
CA MET A 323 -28.63 -15.29 8.67
C MET A 323 -28.20 -14.12 9.56
N SER A 324 -27.11 -13.44 9.18
CA SER A 324 -26.64 -12.31 9.96
C SER A 324 -27.76 -11.26 10.05
N LEU A 325 -27.98 -10.67 11.23
CA LEU A 325 -28.92 -9.55 11.42
C LEU A 325 -28.62 -8.40 10.44
N ARG A 326 -27.38 -8.29 9.99
CA ARG A 326 -26.94 -7.39 8.92
C ARG A 326 -27.76 -7.63 7.64
N ASP A 327 -27.97 -8.87 7.20
CA ASP A 327 -28.58 -9.14 5.89
C ASP A 327 -30.11 -9.00 5.86
N VAL A 328 -30.76 -9.20 7.00
CA VAL A 328 -32.23 -9.16 7.12
C VAL A 328 -32.80 -7.80 6.74
N GLU A 329 -32.13 -6.70 7.09
CA GLU A 329 -32.65 -5.35 6.86
C GLU A 329 -32.73 -4.99 5.38
N TRP A 330 -31.68 -5.25 4.60
CA TRP A 330 -31.69 -4.92 3.17
C TRP A 330 -32.51 -5.93 2.36
N LEU A 331 -32.59 -7.19 2.79
CA LEU A 331 -33.51 -8.19 2.22
C LEU A 331 -34.98 -7.81 2.45
N SER A 332 -35.31 -7.28 3.63
CA SER A 332 -36.65 -6.75 3.91
C SER A 332 -36.99 -5.60 2.97
N ALA A 333 -36.04 -4.67 2.74
CA ALA A 333 -36.23 -3.58 1.79
C ALA A 333 -36.42 -4.09 0.35
N TYR A 334 -35.66 -5.10 -0.08
CA TYR A 334 -35.85 -5.77 -1.38
C TYR A 334 -37.25 -6.35 -1.54
N CYS A 335 -37.77 -7.04 -0.52
CA CYS A 335 -39.10 -7.66 -0.56
C CYS A 335 -40.25 -6.65 -0.46
N CYS A 336 -40.03 -5.50 0.18
CA CYS A 336 -41.05 -4.47 0.41
C CYS A 336 -41.14 -3.42 -0.70
N GLU A 337 -40.14 -3.32 -1.58
CA GLU A 337 -40.22 -2.43 -2.74
C GLU A 337 -41.01 -3.09 -3.86
N GLU A 338 -42.11 -2.47 -4.26
CA GLU A 338 -42.83 -2.87 -5.47
C GLU A 338 -41.88 -2.78 -6.66
N SER A 339 -41.62 -3.93 -7.28
CA SER A 339 -40.82 -4.02 -8.50
C SER A 339 -41.56 -3.28 -9.63
N ASP A 340 -41.18 -2.03 -9.89
CA ASP A 340 -41.38 -1.41 -11.20
C ASP A 340 -40.41 -2.08 -12.19
N GLU A 341 -40.61 -3.37 -12.46
CA GLU A 341 -40.04 -4.01 -13.65
C GLU A 341 -40.96 -3.69 -14.85
N PRO A 342 -40.45 -3.06 -15.92
CA PRO A 342 -41.19 -2.84 -17.15
C PRO A 342 -41.20 -4.10 -18.03
N ASP A 343 -41.45 -5.27 -17.45
CA ASP A 343 -41.62 -6.54 -18.19
C ASP A 343 -43.02 -7.13 -17.96
N LYS A 344 -44.00 -6.31 -18.37
CA LYS A 344 -45.31 -6.77 -18.82
C LYS A 344 -45.62 -6.16 -20.19
N ALA A 345 -44.88 -6.55 -21.22
CA ALA A 345 -45.39 -6.54 -22.59
C ALA A 345 -44.51 -7.37 -23.55
N ALA A 346 -45.14 -8.43 -24.08
CA ALA A 346 -44.79 -9.27 -25.24
C ALA A 346 -43.88 -10.48 -25.00
#